data_AF-A0A0D6LL18-F1
#
_entry.id   AF-A0A0D6LL18-F1
#
_cell.length_a   1.000
_cell.length_b   1.000
_cell.length_c   1.000
_cell.angle_alpha   90.00
_cell.angle_beta   90.00
_cell.angle_gamma   90.00
#
_symmetry.space_group_name_H-M   'P 1'
#
loop_
_entity.id
_entity.type
_entity.pdbx_description
1 polymer ?
#
loop_
_entity_poly.entity_id
_entity_poly.type
_entity_poly.pdbx_seq_one_letter_code
_entity_poly.pdbx_strand_id
1 'polypeptide(L)'
;MFEDLFKEHVLGEVLAWIAVYEWQYRGLPHVHMLTTLKERDKPRTAADVDRLVRAENADPVGKPDCMRLLPRICCREAEFCEVTELPPDGYPTYRRPNNGRAVQMDGQTLDNAWIVPYNPFLTLRHNAHMNVEICALIQASKYQYKNVYKGVDKASLVLHRGDIASRDDRIIDEIKLHLDLRHVCPPEAARGIFGFSSKQKLDTVE
;
A
#
# COMPACT_ATOMS: atom_id res chain seq x y z
N MET A 1 -1.66 -8.15 10.55
CA MET A 1 -2.01 -7.97 9.12
C MET A 1 -2.20 -9.33 8.47
N PHE A 2 -1.15 -10.14 8.27
CA PHE A 2 -1.30 -11.43 7.60
C PHE A 2 -2.24 -12.41 8.30
N GLU A 3 -2.23 -12.45 9.64
CA GLU A 3 -3.19 -13.26 10.41
C GLU A 3 -4.63 -12.78 10.19
N ASP A 4 -4.83 -11.47 10.19
CA ASP A 4 -6.15 -10.87 10.03
C ASP A 4 -6.72 -11.09 8.63
N LEU A 5 -5.85 -11.08 7.61
CA LEU A 5 -6.22 -11.35 6.23
C LEU A 5 -6.45 -12.84 5.95
N PHE A 6 -5.59 -13.72 6.47
CA PHE A 6 -5.55 -15.12 6.04
C PHE A 6 -6.10 -16.13 7.06
N LYS A 7 -6.21 -15.77 8.34
CA LYS A 7 -6.80 -16.61 9.39
C LYS A 7 -8.17 -16.08 9.82
N GLU A 8 -8.27 -14.78 10.08
CA GLU A 8 -9.52 -14.14 10.53
C GLU A 8 -10.44 -13.73 9.37
N HIS A 9 -9.94 -13.81 8.13
CA HIS A 9 -10.72 -13.53 6.91
C HIS A 9 -11.43 -12.17 6.93
N VAL A 10 -10.78 -11.12 7.44
CA VAL A 10 -11.36 -9.78 7.60
C VAL A 10 -11.90 -9.21 6.28
N LEU A 11 -11.24 -9.51 5.16
CA LEU A 11 -11.69 -9.10 3.82
C LEU A 11 -12.45 -10.19 3.07
N GLY A 12 -12.64 -11.37 3.69
CA GLY A 12 -13.07 -12.61 3.02
C GLY A 12 -11.93 -13.64 2.91
N GLU A 13 -12.24 -14.83 2.42
CA GLU A 13 -11.24 -15.87 2.27
C GLU A 13 -10.33 -15.59 1.06
N VAL A 14 -9.03 -15.50 1.32
CA VAL A 14 -8.02 -15.19 0.29
C VAL A 14 -7.61 -16.49 -0.42
N LEU A 15 -7.75 -16.52 -1.74
CA LEU A 15 -7.31 -17.61 -2.60
C LEU A 15 -5.82 -17.46 -2.99
N ALA A 16 -5.40 -16.23 -3.28
CA ALA A 16 -4.03 -15.91 -3.67
C ALA A 16 -3.69 -14.47 -3.28
N TRP A 17 -2.41 -14.18 -3.07
CA TRP A 17 -1.95 -12.82 -2.78
C TRP A 17 -0.54 -12.59 -3.33
N ILE A 18 -0.23 -11.33 -3.62
CA ILE A 18 1.10 -10.86 -3.98
C ILE A 18 1.35 -9.59 -3.18
N ALA A 19 2.52 -9.47 -2.55
CA ALA A 19 2.94 -8.26 -1.86
C ALA A 19 4.31 -7.80 -2.36
N VAL A 20 4.45 -6.50 -2.54
CA VAL A 20 5.71 -5.81 -2.83
C VAL A 20 5.99 -4.87 -1.67
N TYR A 21 7.22 -4.94 -1.14
CA TYR A 21 7.68 -4.10 -0.05
C TYR A 21 8.58 -3.01 -0.62
N GLU A 22 8.26 -1.76 -0.34
CA GLU A 22 9.01 -0.59 -0.77
C GLU A 22 9.47 0.20 0.46
N TRP A 23 10.71 0.68 0.43
CA TRP A 23 11.19 1.66 1.41
C TRP A 23 10.94 3.05 0.85
N GLN A 24 9.98 3.78 1.42
CA GLN A 24 9.77 5.17 1.05
C GLN A 24 10.92 6.05 1.55
N TYR A 25 11.19 7.17 0.87
CA TYR A 25 12.24 8.15 1.23
C TYR A 25 12.19 8.64 2.69
N ARG A 26 11.07 8.45 3.38
CA ARG A 26 10.88 8.78 4.81
C ARG A 26 11.23 7.63 5.76
N GLY A 27 11.82 6.54 5.27
CA GLY A 27 12.33 5.41 6.07
C GLY A 27 11.27 4.43 6.59
N LEU A 28 9.98 4.67 6.31
CA LEU A 28 8.90 3.77 6.72
C LEU A 28 8.68 2.65 5.68
N PRO A 29 8.59 1.39 6.10
CA PRO A 29 8.27 0.29 5.20
C PRO A 29 6.83 0.47 4.69
N HIS A 30 6.67 0.48 3.37
CA HIS A 30 5.38 0.54 2.68
C HIS A 30 5.13 -0.77 1.95
N VAL A 31 3.89 -1.25 1.97
CA VAL A 31 3.52 -2.52 1.35
C VAL A 31 2.40 -2.30 0.34
N HIS A 32 2.66 -2.65 -0.91
CA HIS A 32 1.62 -2.80 -1.92
C HIS A 32 1.22 -4.26 -1.97
N MET A 33 0.01 -4.59 -1.50
CA MET A 33 -0.53 -5.94 -1.52
C MET A 33 -1.75 -6.01 -2.42
N LEU A 34 -1.80 -7.01 -3.30
CA LEU A 34 -3.03 -7.42 -3.97
C LEU A 34 -3.45 -8.80 -3.45
N THR A 35 -4.72 -8.91 -3.08
CA THR A 35 -5.36 -10.16 -2.65
C THR A 35 -6.44 -10.54 -3.64
N THR A 36 -6.52 -11.83 -3.97
CA THR A 36 -7.60 -12.42 -4.77
C THR A 36 -8.47 -13.23 -3.83
N LEU A 37 -9.71 -12.81 -3.65
CA LEU A 37 -10.68 -13.51 -2.79
C LEU A 37 -11.29 -14.72 -3.51
N LYS A 38 -11.73 -15.71 -2.73
CA LYS A 38 -12.57 -16.81 -3.24
C LYS A 38 -13.87 -16.28 -3.81
N GLU A 39 -14.41 -16.99 -4.79
CA GLU A 39 -15.56 -16.53 -5.58
C GLU A 39 -16.79 -16.14 -4.73
N ARG A 40 -17.01 -16.85 -3.62
CA ARG A 40 -18.12 -16.60 -2.69
C ARG A 40 -17.97 -15.32 -1.86
N ASP A 41 -16.73 -14.87 -1.66
CA ASP A 41 -16.39 -13.74 -0.79
C ASP A 41 -16.08 -12.47 -1.61
N LYS A 42 -16.11 -12.55 -2.95
CA LYS A 42 -15.89 -11.39 -3.82
C LYS A 42 -17.05 -10.40 -3.66
N PRO A 43 -16.80 -9.12 -3.34
CA PRO A 43 -17.84 -8.11 -3.30
C PRO A 43 -18.38 -7.87 -4.71
N ARG A 44 -19.70 -7.98 -4.88
CA ARG A 44 -20.38 -7.79 -6.18
C ARG A 44 -21.43 -6.70 -6.16
N THR A 45 -21.80 -6.24 -4.97
CA THR A 45 -22.78 -5.16 -4.78
C THR A 45 -22.16 -4.00 -4.02
N ALA A 46 -22.74 -2.81 -4.18
CA ALA A 46 -22.35 -1.62 -3.41
C ALA A 46 -22.38 -1.89 -1.90
N ALA A 47 -23.37 -2.64 -1.42
CA ALA A 47 -23.48 -3.03 -0.01
C ALA A 47 -22.32 -3.93 0.44
N ASP A 48 -21.82 -4.83 -0.41
CA ASP A 48 -20.66 -5.66 -0.08
C ASP A 48 -19.39 -4.81 -0.01
N VAL A 49 -19.23 -3.86 -0.93
CA VAL A 49 -18.11 -2.91 -0.92
C VAL A 49 -18.13 -2.06 0.35
N ASP A 50 -19.29 -1.48 0.71
CA ASP A 50 -19.45 -0.63 1.90
C ASP A 50 -19.21 -1.36 3.24
N ARG A 51 -19.35 -2.70 3.25
CA ARG A 51 -18.98 -3.52 4.42
C ARG A 51 -17.46 -3.60 4.60
N LEU A 52 -16.71 -3.59 3.50
CA LEU A 52 -15.26 -3.80 3.50
C LEU A 52 -14.48 -2.48 3.50
N VAL A 53 -14.95 -1.47 2.79
CA VAL A 53 -14.23 -0.24 2.52
C VAL A 53 -15.11 0.96 2.79
N ARG A 54 -14.53 1.99 3.40
CA ARG A 54 -15.17 3.29 3.63
C ARG A 54 -14.27 4.40 3.13
N ALA A 55 -14.89 5.48 2.68
CA ALA A 55 -14.19 6.70 2.27
C ALA A 55 -14.77 7.94 2.96
N GLU A 56 -15.30 7.75 4.17
CA GLU A 56 -15.96 8.78 4.98
C GLU A 56 -15.29 8.91 6.34
N ASN A 57 -15.37 10.12 6.90
CA ASN A 57 -14.89 10.43 8.23
C ASN A 57 -15.68 9.63 9.29
N ALA A 58 -14.96 9.10 10.28
CA ALA A 58 -15.57 8.37 11.38
C ALA A 58 -16.38 9.32 12.28
N ASP A 59 -17.48 8.79 12.84
CA ASP A 59 -18.27 9.57 13.79
C ASP A 59 -17.49 9.78 15.10
N PRO A 60 -17.29 11.04 15.55
CA PRO A 60 -16.57 11.35 16.78
C PRO A 60 -17.18 10.70 18.02
N VAL A 61 -18.50 10.50 18.02
CA VAL A 61 -19.23 9.96 19.18
C VAL A 61 -19.15 8.44 19.22
N GLY A 62 -19.19 7.80 18.05
CA GLY A 62 -19.23 6.34 17.96
C GLY A 62 -17.85 5.66 17.92
N LYS A 63 -16.84 6.31 17.32
CA LYS A 63 -15.50 5.72 17.08
C LYS A 63 -14.38 6.77 17.15
N PRO A 64 -14.09 7.32 18.35
CA PRO A 64 -13.07 8.35 18.51
C PRO A 64 -11.66 7.88 18.09
N ASP A 65 -11.34 6.59 18.24
CA ASP A 65 -10.03 6.04 17.86
C ASP A 65 -9.79 6.04 16.34
N CYS A 66 -10.85 5.91 15.53
CA CYS A 66 -10.72 6.03 14.07
C CYS A 66 -10.30 7.45 13.68
N MET A 67 -10.75 8.47 14.43
CA MET A 67 -10.43 9.86 14.11
C MET A 67 -8.94 10.18 14.25
N ARG A 68 -8.26 9.54 15.21
CA ARG A 68 -6.82 9.76 15.43
C ARG A 68 -5.97 9.36 14.23
N LEU A 69 -6.50 8.50 13.35
CA LEU A 69 -5.78 7.98 12.19
C LEU A 69 -6.07 8.77 10.91
N LEU A 70 -7.14 9.57 10.86
CA LEU A 70 -7.52 10.46 9.73
C LEU A 70 -6.37 11.34 9.21
N PRO A 71 -5.47 11.87 10.06
CA PRO A 71 -4.23 12.53 9.63
C PRO A 71 -3.38 11.83 8.60
N ARG A 72 -3.46 10.52 8.55
CA ARG A 72 -2.64 9.69 7.69
C ARG A 72 -3.39 9.26 6.43
N ILE A 73 -4.70 9.55 6.36
CA ILE A 73 -5.65 9.05 5.34
C ILE A 73 -5.88 10.07 4.21
N CYS A 74 -5.37 11.29 4.34
CA CYS A 74 -5.66 12.36 3.39
C CYS A 74 -4.58 12.46 2.31
N CYS A 75 -4.96 12.45 1.02
CA CYS A 75 -4.00 12.50 -0.09
C CYS A 75 -4.41 13.44 -1.23
N ARG A 76 -5.68 13.44 -1.65
CA ARG A 76 -6.20 14.31 -2.72
C ARG A 76 -7.73 14.40 -2.66
N GLU A 77 -8.27 15.56 -2.98
CA GLU A 77 -9.71 15.80 -3.06
C GLU A 77 -10.35 14.91 -4.15
N ALA A 78 -11.40 14.19 -3.76
CA ALA A 78 -12.25 13.39 -4.62
C ALA A 78 -13.68 13.93 -4.62
N GLU A 79 -14.46 13.63 -5.65
CA GLU A 79 -15.85 14.08 -5.74
C GLU A 79 -16.73 13.42 -4.66
N PHE A 80 -17.71 14.17 -4.16
CA PHE A 80 -18.73 13.63 -3.25
C PHE A 80 -19.63 12.64 -3.97
N CYS A 81 -20.07 11.61 -3.25
CA CYS A 81 -20.92 10.56 -3.78
C CYS A 81 -21.80 10.00 -2.65
N GLU A 82 -23.12 10.17 -2.74
CA GLU A 82 -24.02 9.77 -1.65
C GLU A 82 -24.22 8.25 -1.53
N VAL A 83 -23.88 7.49 -2.58
CA VAL A 83 -23.99 6.03 -2.62
C VAL A 83 -22.79 5.43 -3.33
N THR A 84 -22.38 4.22 -2.95
CA THR A 84 -21.31 3.53 -3.70
C THR A 84 -21.84 3.08 -5.06
N GLU A 85 -21.13 3.42 -6.11
CA GLU A 85 -21.44 3.04 -7.49
C GLU A 85 -20.42 2.04 -8.02
N LEU A 86 -20.88 1.07 -8.81
CA LEU A 86 -20.03 0.04 -9.44
C LEU A 86 -20.02 0.25 -10.96
N PRO A 87 -19.22 1.18 -11.47
CA PRO A 87 -19.13 1.43 -12.90
C PRO A 87 -18.54 0.24 -13.68
N PRO A 88 -18.82 0.14 -15.00
CA PRO A 88 -18.32 -0.95 -15.85
C PRO A 88 -16.80 -0.97 -16.05
N ASP A 89 -16.07 0.05 -15.60
CA ASP A 89 -14.61 0.14 -15.68
C ASP A 89 -13.88 -0.62 -14.54
N GLY A 90 -14.64 -1.15 -13.59
CA GLY A 90 -14.18 -2.06 -12.56
C GLY A 90 -13.66 -1.42 -11.28
N TYR A 91 -13.75 -0.09 -11.13
CA TYR A 91 -13.36 0.61 -9.91
C TYR A 91 -14.57 1.22 -9.23
N PRO A 92 -14.91 0.83 -8.00
CA PRO A 92 -16.03 1.45 -7.31
C PRO A 92 -15.79 2.94 -7.05
N THR A 93 -16.79 3.75 -7.34
CA THR A 93 -16.87 5.09 -6.78
C THR A 93 -17.44 4.95 -5.38
N TYR A 94 -16.58 5.09 -4.37
CA TYR A 94 -16.98 4.90 -2.97
C TYR A 94 -17.90 6.02 -2.48
N ARG A 95 -18.84 5.65 -1.61
CA ARG A 95 -19.67 6.61 -0.88
C ARG A 95 -18.82 7.59 -0.07
N ARG A 96 -19.04 8.87 -0.35
CA ARG A 96 -18.46 10.08 0.26
C ARG A 96 -19.59 11.10 0.47
N PRO A 97 -20.38 11.00 1.55
CA PRO A 97 -21.53 11.87 1.75
C PRO A 97 -21.07 13.30 2.01
N ASN A 98 -21.75 14.31 1.46
CA ASN A 98 -21.51 15.70 1.85
C ASN A 98 -22.37 16.06 3.09
N ASN A 99 -21.98 15.51 4.24
CA ASN A 99 -22.71 15.65 5.50
C ASN A 99 -22.16 16.77 6.41
N GLY A 100 -21.30 17.65 5.90
CA GLY A 100 -20.68 18.76 6.64
C GLY A 100 -19.68 18.33 7.73
N ARG A 101 -19.34 17.03 7.83
CA ARG A 101 -18.32 16.55 8.77
C ARG A 101 -16.93 16.85 8.21
N ALA A 102 -16.12 17.53 9.01
CA ALA A 102 -14.74 17.82 8.67
C ALA A 102 -13.83 17.82 9.91
N VAL A 103 -12.54 17.61 9.68
CA VAL A 103 -11.49 17.68 10.71
C VAL A 103 -10.53 18.81 10.35
N GLN A 104 -10.09 19.56 11.36
CA GLN A 104 -9.03 20.56 11.20
C GLN A 104 -7.67 19.89 11.32
N MET A 105 -6.83 20.09 10.32
CA MET A 105 -5.47 19.56 10.27
C MET A 105 -4.53 20.50 9.55
N ASP A 106 -3.43 20.85 10.21
CA ASP A 106 -2.39 21.73 9.65
C ASP A 106 -2.96 23.02 9.02
N GLY A 107 -4.03 23.56 9.62
CA GLY A 107 -4.73 24.76 9.14
C GLY A 107 -5.70 24.54 7.98
N GLN A 108 -5.90 23.30 7.53
CA GLN A 108 -6.87 22.91 6.51
C GLN A 108 -8.07 22.18 7.10
N THR A 109 -9.23 22.41 6.49
CA THR A 109 -10.47 21.71 6.83
C THR A 109 -10.61 20.51 5.88
N LEU A 110 -10.46 19.31 6.41
CA LEU A 110 -10.52 18.06 5.64
C LEU A 110 -11.88 17.40 5.86
N ASP A 111 -12.72 17.44 4.83
CA ASP A 111 -14.02 16.75 4.79
C ASP A 111 -13.89 15.36 4.15
N ASN A 112 -15.04 14.72 3.85
CA ASN A 112 -15.06 13.38 3.26
C ASN A 112 -14.44 13.30 1.85
N ALA A 113 -14.26 14.43 1.14
CA ALA A 113 -13.60 14.45 -0.16
C ALA A 113 -12.11 14.08 -0.04
N TRP A 114 -11.50 14.33 1.12
CA TRP A 114 -10.07 14.12 1.34
C TRP A 114 -9.71 12.71 1.80
N ILE A 115 -10.69 11.91 2.23
CA ILE A 115 -10.47 10.60 2.87
C ILE A 115 -10.16 9.52 1.82
N VAL A 116 -8.97 8.95 1.84
CA VAL A 116 -8.64 7.77 1.00
C VAL A 116 -9.46 6.55 1.46
N PRO A 117 -9.93 5.68 0.55
CA PRO A 117 -10.67 4.48 0.91
C PRO A 117 -9.88 3.58 1.87
N TYR A 118 -10.48 3.18 2.99
CA TYR A 118 -9.81 2.37 4.01
C TYR A 118 -10.75 1.31 4.57
N ASN A 119 -10.18 0.26 5.17
CA ASN A 119 -10.94 -0.69 5.97
C ASN A 119 -10.89 -0.27 7.45
N PRO A 120 -12.02 0.07 8.10
CA PRO A 120 -12.03 0.56 9.47
C PRO A 120 -11.44 -0.42 10.50
N PHE A 121 -11.67 -1.71 10.31
CA PHE A 121 -11.17 -2.74 11.23
C PHE A 121 -9.64 -2.83 11.15
N LEU A 122 -9.09 -2.95 9.94
CA LEU A 122 -7.65 -3.06 9.73
C LEU A 122 -6.96 -1.80 10.27
N THR A 123 -7.44 -0.62 9.88
CA THR A 123 -6.85 0.66 10.28
C THR A 123 -6.76 0.81 11.79
N LEU A 124 -7.84 0.49 12.51
CA LEU A 124 -7.85 0.49 13.97
C LEU A 124 -6.90 -0.55 14.56
N ARG A 125 -6.96 -1.79 14.08
CA ARG A 125 -6.21 -2.91 14.63
C ARG A 125 -4.70 -2.75 14.49
N HIS A 126 -4.24 -2.11 13.42
CA HIS A 126 -2.81 -1.87 13.19
C HIS A 126 -2.36 -0.45 13.50
N ASN A 127 -3.26 0.41 13.96
CA ASN A 127 -2.99 1.82 14.28
C ASN A 127 -2.20 2.51 13.13
N ALA A 128 -2.55 2.18 11.90
CA ALA A 128 -1.87 2.57 10.68
C ALA A 128 -2.90 2.86 9.59
N HIS A 129 -2.62 3.87 8.76
CA HIS A 129 -3.44 4.09 7.57
C HIS A 129 -3.14 3.00 6.55
N MET A 130 -4.18 2.30 6.14
CA MET A 130 -4.14 1.30 5.08
C MET A 130 -5.19 1.69 4.06
N ASN A 131 -4.72 2.16 2.90
CA ASN A 131 -5.57 2.32 1.74
C ASN A 131 -6.02 0.93 1.27
N VAL A 132 -7.33 0.74 1.13
CA VAL A 132 -7.91 -0.51 0.64
C VAL A 132 -8.82 -0.19 -0.52
N GLU A 133 -8.49 -0.73 -1.69
CA GLU A 133 -9.24 -0.52 -2.92
C GLU A 133 -9.76 -1.86 -3.46
N ILE A 134 -11.05 -1.90 -3.78
CA ILE A 134 -11.67 -3.00 -4.51
C ILE A 134 -11.39 -2.82 -6.00
N CYS A 135 -10.80 -3.84 -6.63
CA CYS A 135 -10.53 -3.86 -8.07
C CYS A 135 -11.28 -5.04 -8.70
N ALA A 136 -12.25 -4.79 -9.58
CA ALA A 136 -13.06 -5.85 -10.19
C ALA A 136 -12.58 -6.31 -11.58
N LEU A 137 -11.76 -5.52 -12.29
CA LEU A 137 -11.31 -5.82 -13.66
C LEU A 137 -9.80 -6.06 -13.78
N ILE A 138 -9.38 -6.45 -15.00
CA ILE A 138 -7.98 -6.71 -15.41
C ILE A 138 -7.02 -5.54 -15.15
N GLN A 139 -7.53 -4.35 -14.81
CA GLN A 139 -6.73 -3.22 -14.34
C GLN A 139 -6.01 -3.55 -13.02
N ALA A 140 -6.58 -4.43 -12.18
CA ALA A 140 -5.88 -5.01 -11.03
C ALA A 140 -4.58 -5.70 -11.46
N SER A 141 -4.63 -6.45 -12.56
CA SER A 141 -3.43 -7.07 -13.15
C SER A 141 -2.44 -6.01 -13.62
N LYS A 142 -2.88 -4.95 -14.31
CA LYS A 142 -1.97 -3.84 -14.67
C LYS A 142 -1.32 -3.20 -13.44
N TYR A 143 -2.06 -3.06 -12.35
CA TYR A 143 -1.53 -2.56 -11.08
C TYR A 143 -0.48 -3.52 -10.48
N GLN A 144 -0.69 -4.84 -10.53
CA GLN A 144 0.33 -5.83 -10.15
C GLN A 144 1.60 -5.68 -10.99
N TYR A 145 1.46 -5.65 -12.33
CA TYR A 145 2.57 -5.45 -13.24
C TYR A 145 3.25 -4.10 -12.99
N LYS A 146 2.53 -3.02 -12.67
CA LYS A 146 3.14 -1.74 -12.35
C LYS A 146 4.03 -1.82 -11.11
N ASN A 147 3.58 -2.45 -10.03
CA ASN A 147 4.32 -2.45 -8.76
C ASN A 147 5.42 -3.52 -8.71
N VAL A 148 5.19 -4.71 -9.29
CA VAL A 148 6.24 -5.73 -9.42
C VAL A 148 7.39 -5.24 -10.31
N TYR A 149 7.09 -4.41 -11.32
CA TYR A 149 8.07 -3.95 -12.31
C TYR A 149 8.54 -2.52 -12.09
N LYS A 150 8.00 -1.82 -11.08
CA LYS A 150 8.49 -0.49 -10.67
C LYS A 150 9.95 -0.53 -10.22
N GLY A 151 10.43 -1.72 -9.87
CA GLY A 151 11.78 -1.96 -9.37
C GLY A 151 11.85 -1.70 -7.87
N VAL A 152 12.78 -2.35 -7.19
CA VAL A 152 13.16 -1.98 -5.82
C VAL A 152 14.30 -0.98 -5.92
N ASP A 153 14.20 0.14 -5.21
CA ASP A 153 15.20 1.21 -5.32
C ASP A 153 16.51 0.90 -4.59
N LYS A 154 16.56 -0.11 -3.70
CA LYS A 154 17.76 -0.43 -2.93
C LYS A 154 17.79 -1.86 -2.40
N ALA A 155 18.92 -2.55 -2.55
CA ALA A 155 19.27 -3.74 -1.79
C ALA A 155 20.48 -3.41 -0.90
N SER A 156 20.39 -3.69 0.40
CA SER A 156 21.52 -3.52 1.33
C SER A 156 22.00 -4.89 1.79
N LEU A 157 23.30 -5.16 1.61
CA LEU A 157 23.95 -6.39 2.03
C LEU A 157 24.91 -6.09 3.17
N VAL A 158 24.75 -6.80 4.29
CA VAL A 158 25.69 -6.76 5.43
C VAL A 158 26.62 -7.97 5.32
N LEU A 159 27.92 -7.72 5.17
CA LEU A 159 28.94 -8.78 5.04
C LEU A 159 29.44 -9.18 6.43
N HIS A 160 28.99 -10.35 6.93
CA HIS A 160 29.60 -10.96 8.11
C HIS A 160 30.85 -11.75 7.70
N ARG A 161 32.06 -11.24 8.04
CA ARG A 161 33.28 -12.06 7.97
C ARG A 161 33.22 -13.08 9.11
N GLY A 162 33.08 -14.35 8.75
CA GLY A 162 33.20 -15.46 9.69
C GLY A 162 34.54 -15.44 10.41
N ASP A 163 34.50 -15.81 11.68
CA ASP A 163 35.57 -15.72 12.68
C ASP A 163 36.95 -16.14 12.17
N ILE A 164 37.86 -15.16 12.06
CA ILE A 164 39.28 -15.41 12.30
C ILE A 164 39.62 -14.59 13.53
N ALA A 165 39.61 -15.27 14.67
CA ALA A 165 40.17 -14.76 15.90
C ALA A 165 41.65 -14.42 15.70
N SER A 166 42.00 -13.14 15.69
CA SER A 166 43.31 -12.68 16.18
C SER A 166 43.29 -11.18 16.43
N ARG A 167 43.35 -10.83 17.72
CA ARG A 167 44.07 -9.68 18.30
C ARG A 167 44.51 -8.61 17.29
N ASP A 168 43.68 -7.59 17.08
CA ASP A 168 44.22 -6.25 16.82
C ASP A 168 43.11 -5.24 17.14
N ASP A 169 43.47 -4.19 17.87
CA ASP A 169 42.60 -3.11 18.33
C ASP A 169 42.28 -2.15 17.16
N ARG A 170 41.85 -2.73 16.02
CA ARG A 170 41.54 -1.98 14.81
C ARG A 170 40.08 -1.56 14.87
N ILE A 171 39.88 -0.25 15.01
CA ILE A 171 38.59 0.44 14.86
C ILE A 171 37.88 -0.12 13.63
N ILE A 172 36.80 -0.88 13.85
CA ILE A 172 35.97 -1.45 12.80
C ILE A 172 35.09 -0.31 12.28
N ASP A 173 35.33 0.09 11.04
CA ASP A 173 34.52 1.10 10.35
C ASP A 173 33.21 0.47 9.86
N GLU A 174 32.14 0.62 10.65
CA GLU A 174 30.79 0.12 10.36
C GLU A 174 30.24 0.64 9.01
N ILE A 175 30.73 1.78 8.52
CA ILE A 175 30.30 2.38 7.23
C ILE A 175 30.84 1.58 6.05
N LYS A 176 32.05 1.00 6.16
CA LYS A 176 32.65 0.15 5.11
C LYS A 176 32.08 -1.28 5.06
N LEU A 177 31.22 -1.65 6.01
CA LEU A 177 30.56 -2.96 6.08
C LEU A 177 29.22 -3.01 5.33
N HIS A 178 28.77 -1.89 4.76
CA HIS A 178 27.54 -1.77 4.00
C HIS A 178 27.85 -1.59 2.51
N LEU A 179 27.39 -2.52 1.67
CA LEU A 179 27.40 -2.37 0.22
C LEU A 179 25.99 -1.95 -0.25
N ASP A 180 25.91 -0.76 -0.85
CA ASP A 180 24.72 -0.29 -1.54
C ASP A 180 24.67 -0.95 -2.93
N LEU A 181 23.79 -1.93 -3.09
CA LEU A 181 23.61 -2.66 -4.35
C LEU A 181 22.29 -2.30 -5.01
N ARG A 182 22.27 -2.35 -6.34
CA ARG A 182 21.04 -2.29 -7.15
C ARG A 182 20.62 -3.71 -7.48
N HIS A 183 19.41 -4.09 -7.09
CA HIS A 183 18.79 -5.36 -7.50
C HIS A 183 18.03 -5.16 -8.82
N VAL A 184 18.28 -6.04 -9.79
CA VAL A 184 17.59 -6.06 -11.07
C VAL A 184 16.39 -7.01 -10.99
N CYS A 185 15.18 -6.55 -11.31
CA CYS A 185 13.98 -7.40 -11.22
C CYS A 185 14.04 -8.56 -12.24
N PRO A 186 13.43 -9.74 -11.98
CA PRO A 186 13.54 -10.90 -12.87
C PRO A 186 13.22 -10.63 -14.35
N PRO A 187 12.23 -9.78 -14.71
CA PRO A 187 11.96 -9.41 -16.10
C PRO A 187 13.04 -8.52 -16.73
N GLU A 188 13.66 -7.63 -15.95
CA GLU A 188 14.77 -6.79 -16.38
C GLU A 188 16.05 -7.63 -16.52
N ALA A 189 16.27 -8.59 -15.63
CA ALA A 189 17.35 -9.58 -15.71
C ALA A 189 17.16 -10.48 -16.94
N ALA A 190 15.94 -10.98 -17.17
CA ALA A 190 15.59 -11.75 -18.36
C ALA A 190 15.83 -10.93 -19.63
N ARG A 191 15.48 -9.63 -19.65
CA ARG A 191 15.79 -8.74 -20.78
C ARG A 191 17.28 -8.62 -21.05
N GLY A 192 18.09 -8.48 -20.00
CA GLY A 192 19.55 -8.49 -20.10
C GLY A 192 20.08 -9.83 -20.65
N ILE A 193 19.59 -10.96 -20.12
CA ILE A 193 19.97 -12.31 -20.55
C ILE A 193 19.61 -12.56 -22.01
N PHE A 194 18.43 -12.10 -22.45
CA PHE A 194 17.94 -12.26 -23.82
C PHE A 194 18.44 -11.17 -24.79
N GLY A 195 19.32 -10.26 -24.35
CA GLY A 195 19.97 -9.27 -25.21
C GLY A 195 19.04 -8.18 -25.76
N PHE A 196 17.88 -7.96 -25.14
CA PHE A 196 16.98 -6.87 -25.54
C PHE A 196 17.54 -5.51 -25.09
N SER A 197 17.46 -4.50 -25.96
CA SER A 197 17.87 -3.13 -25.62
C SER A 197 17.09 -2.61 -24.41
N SER A 198 17.82 -2.28 -23.34
CA SER A 198 17.29 -1.56 -22.19
C SER A 198 16.90 -0.16 -22.63
N LYS A 199 15.63 0.23 -22.51
CA LYS A 199 15.28 1.65 -22.62
C LYS A 199 16.02 2.38 -21.50
N GLN A 200 16.91 3.30 -21.87
CA GLN A 200 17.50 4.26 -20.94
C GLN A 200 16.33 4.94 -20.19
N LYS A 201 16.31 4.85 -18.86
CA LYS A 201 15.55 5.82 -18.06
C LYS A 201 16.14 7.17 -18.44
N LEU A 202 15.39 8.05 -19.07
CA LEU A 202 15.73 9.47 -19.02
C LEU A 202 15.73 9.83 -17.53
N ASP A 203 16.86 10.33 -17.06
CA ASP A 203 16.95 10.97 -15.76
C ASP A 203 15.82 11.99 -15.66
N THR A 204 14.88 11.75 -14.75
CA THR A 204 13.92 12.78 -14.39
C THR A 204 14.65 13.65 -13.39
N VAL A 205 15.11 14.79 -13.91
CA VAL A 205 15.64 15.92 -13.15
C VAL A 205 14.61 16.33 -12.10
N GLU A 206 15.01 16.37 -10.83
CA GLU A 206 15.14 17.60 -10.04
C GLU A 206 16.40 17.52 -9.17
#